data_AF-T2J2F2-F1
#
_entry.id   AF-T2J2F2-F1
#
_cell.length_a   1.000
_cell.length_b   1.000
_cell.length_c   1.000
_cell.angle_alpha   90.00
_cell.angle_beta   90.00
_cell.angle_gamma   90.00
#
_symmetry.space_group_name_H-M   'P 1'
#
loop_
_entity.id
_entity.type
_entity.pdbx_description
1 polymer ?
#
loop_
_entity_poly.entity_id
_entity_poly.type
_entity_poly.pdbx_seq_one_letter_code
_entity_poly.pdbx_strand_id
1 'polypeptide(L)' 'MIHKLKKITVFYPDSPPETKQGNDSLGDDLLPDLSLTPQYIFEKADLIDAS' A
#
# COMPACT_ATOMS: atom_id res chain seq x y z
N MET A 1 10.64 -13.41 -15.72
CA MET A 1 10.12 -12.03 -15.74
C MET A 1 10.45 -11.37 -14.41
N ILE A 2 10.95 -10.15 -14.40
CA ILE A 2 11.18 -9.39 -13.16
C ILE A 2 9.81 -8.83 -12.74
N HIS A 3 9.20 -9.37 -11.68
CA HIS A 3 8.01 -8.76 -11.09
C HIS A 3 8.42 -7.40 -10.52
N LYS A 4 7.89 -6.31 -11.10
CA LYS A 4 8.13 -4.95 -10.60
C LYS A 4 7.51 -4.88 -9.20
N LEU A 5 8.34 -4.79 -8.15
CA LEU A 5 7.87 -4.68 -6.77
C LEU A 5 6.97 -3.45 -6.64
N LYS A 6 5.67 -3.67 -6.40
CA LYS A 6 4.69 -2.60 -6.23
C LYS A 6 4.73 -2.14 -4.78
N LYS A 7 4.93 -0.84 -4.58
CA LYS A 7 5.11 -0.23 -3.25
C LYS A 7 4.26 1.03 -3.15
N ILE A 8 3.83 1.33 -1.94
CA ILE A 8 3.16 2.58 -1.58
C ILE A 8 4.03 3.28 -0.54
N THR A 9 4.28 4.57 -0.75
CA THR A 9 5.00 5.41 0.22
C THR A 9 4.05 6.46 0.78
N VAL A 10 3.91 6.47 2.10
CA VAL A 10 3.06 7.41 2.85
C VAL A 10 3.95 8.49 3.46
N PHE A 11 3.50 9.73 3.39
CA PHE A 11 4.22 10.90 3.89
C PHE A 11 3.38 11.59 4.96
N TYR A 12 3.96 11.75 6.16
CA TYR A 12 3.41 12.54 7.24
C TYR A 12 4.24 13.81 7.43
N PRO A 13 3.66 14.93 7.89
CA PRO A 13 4.38 16.18 8.08
C PRO A 13 5.56 16.09 9.08
N ASP A 14 5.43 15.20 10.07
CA ASP A 14 6.23 15.13 11.29
C ASP A 14 6.95 13.78 11.47
N SER A 15 6.93 12.91 10.46
CA SER A 15 7.62 11.61 10.47
C SER A 15 8.34 11.33 9.14
N PRO A 16 9.38 10.48 9.13
CA PRO A 16 10.00 10.01 7.89
C PRO A 16 8.99 9.27 7.00
N PRO A 17 9.21 9.22 5.67
CA PRO A 17 8.33 8.49 4.76
C PRO A 17 8.28 7.00 5.09
N GLU A 18 7.08 6.44 5.13
CA GLU A 18 6.88 5.01 5.36
C GLU A 18 6.61 4.29 4.04
N THR A 19 7.31 3.20 3.76
CA THR A 19 7.08 2.39 2.55
C THR A 19 6.47 1.05 2.90
N LYS A 20 5.35 0.72 2.26
CA LYS A 20 4.53 -0.49 2.48
C LYS A 20 4.41 -1.28 1.18
N GLN A 21 4.31 -2.60 1.27
CA GLN A 21 4.18 -3.51 0.12
C GLN A 21 3.35 -4.75 0.46
N GLY A 22 2.84 -5.46 -0.57
CA GLY A 22 2.07 -6.69 -0.37
C GLY A 22 0.88 -6.49 0.57
N ASN A 23 0.84 -7.25 1.66
CA ASN A 23 -0.25 -7.24 2.64
C ASN A 23 0.02 -6.32 3.85
N ASP A 24 1.04 -5.47 3.80
CA ASP A 24 1.26 -4.45 4.82
C ASP A 24 0.01 -3.59 4.98
N SER A 25 -0.38 -3.29 6.22
CA SER A 25 -1.51 -2.42 6.49
C SER A 25 -1.20 -0.98 6.06
N LEU A 26 -2.16 -0.35 5.39
CA LEU A 26 -2.23 1.10 5.15
C LEU A 26 -3.19 1.79 6.12
N GLY A 27 -3.63 1.10 7.18
CA GLY A 27 -4.46 1.70 8.22
C GLY A 27 -3.74 2.82 8.94
N ASP A 28 -4.52 3.82 9.36
CA ASP A 28 -4.01 5.08 9.88
C ASP A 28 -4.94 5.63 10.96
N ASP A 29 -4.38 6.13 12.06
CA ASP A 29 -5.15 6.73 13.15
C ASP A 29 -5.86 8.03 12.70
N LEU A 30 -5.35 8.73 11.68
CA LEU A 30 -5.97 9.91 11.08
C LEU A 30 -7.19 9.54 10.20
N LEU A 31 -7.22 8.31 9.70
CA LEU A 31 -8.27 7.79 8.83
C LEU A 31 -8.76 6.45 9.41
N PRO A 32 -9.49 6.45 10.54
CA PRO A 32 -9.78 5.24 11.32
C PRO A 32 -10.57 4.18 10.56
N ASP A 33 -11.29 4.56 9.50
CA ASP A 33 -12.05 3.65 8.65
C ASP A 33 -11.24 3.15 7.43
N LEU A 34 -9.98 3.58 7.28
CA LEU A 34 -9.10 3.16 6.20
C LEU A 34 -8.55 1.76 6.48
N SER A 35 -9.16 0.75 5.88
CA SER A 35 -8.66 -0.63 5.90
C SER A 35 -8.27 -1.07 4.50
N LEU A 36 -7.04 -0.76 4.08
CA LEU A 36 -6.48 -1.15 2.78
C LEU A 36 -5.10 -1.79 2.90
N THR A 37 -4.72 -2.55 1.88
CA THR A 37 -3.36 -3.05 1.67
C THR A 37 -2.87 -2.66 0.27
N PRO A 38 -1.54 -2.56 0.05
CA PRO A 38 -0.99 -2.35 -1.28
C PRO A 38 -1.44 -3.41 -2.29
N GLN A 39 -1.48 -4.69 -1.87
CA GLN A 39 -1.95 -5.80 -2.70
C GLN A 39 -3.36 -5.51 -3.24
N TYR A 40 -4.31 -5.19 -2.37
CA TYR A 40 -5.68 -4.88 -2.76
C TYR A 40 -5.76 -3.72 -3.75
N ILE A 41 -4.99 -2.64 -3.53
CA ILE A 41 -4.97 -1.48 -4.42
C ILE A 41 -4.45 -1.85 -5.81
N PHE A 42 -3.35 -2.61 -5.89
CA PHE A 42 -2.76 -2.96 -7.17
C PHE A 42 -3.55 -4.03 -7.93
N GLU A 43 -4.21 -4.97 -7.23
CA GLU A 43 -5.17 -5.90 -7.84
C GLU A 43 -6.37 -5.16 -8.43
N LYS A 44 -6.96 -4.21 -7.68
CA LYS A 44 -8.09 -3.41 -8.16
C LYS A 44 -7.74 -2.50 -9.32
N ALA A 45 -6.46 -2.13 -9.45
CA ALA A 45 -5.94 -1.33 -10.55
C ALA A 45 -5.50 -2.18 -11.76
N ASP A 46 -5.67 -3.52 -11.73
CA ASP A 46 -5.22 -4.44 -12.78
C ASP A 46 -3.70 -4.32 -13.05
N LEU A 47 -2.94 -4.02 -11.98
CA LEU A 47 -1.49 -3.81 -12.02
C LEU A 47 -0.70 -5.04 -11.55
N ILE A 48 -1.39 -5.99 -10.92
CA ILE A 48 -0.95 -7.32 -10.52
C ILE A 48 -2.15 -8.28 -10.58
N ASP A 49 -1.89 -9.56 -10.80
CA ASP A 49 -2.95 -10.57 -10.78
C ASP A 49 -3.51 -10.75 -9.37
N ALA A 50 -4.83 -10.92 -9.28
CA ALA A 50 -5.48 -11.37 -8.06
C ALA A 50 -4.96 -12.77 -7.73
N SER A 51 -4.28 -12.90 -6.59
CA SER A 51 -3.60 -14.14 -6.17
C SER A 51 -4.57 -15.16 -5.58
#